data_AF-A0A7W0G1I2-F1
#
_entry.id   AF-A0A7W0G1I2-F1
#
_cell.length_a   1.000
_cell.length_b   1.000
_cell.length_c   1.000
_cell.angle_alpha   90.00
_cell.angle_beta   90.00
_cell.angle_gamma   90.00
#
_symmetry.space_group_name_H-M   'P 1'
#
loop_
_entity.id
_entity.type
_entity.pdbx_description
1 polymer ?
#
loop_
_entity_poly.entity_id
_entity_poly.type
_entity_poly.pdbx_seq_one_letter_code
_entity_poly.pdbx_strand_id
1 'polypeptide(L)'
;MAFDAKQICRRLLEANSEEQATAIIGGSAAMADAANWRPLDGRETNFNVTSNQASDGGKALTELMTNMVDAVLMRHAAERDIDPRSPEAPQTMYEAVDRLVHNLHGGKLTNLGSGDHWLKDFSAKNLVIGVTGARSRKDGLPCYVFVDNGEGQRPEDFHRTFLSLSAGTKSSIPFVQGKYNMGSSGVLGYCGRRWYKLIVSRRYDGKGPWGWTIVRRRPGGPNDMPVAEYFSIADGSEYGAIPTFEQDMLHPFRTGTGKQYADCALRTGTVIKLFDYNVGSRHSGFRGAREALNENLVETILPFRILDFRWKPDPSRGGDRAEGIDARPFYGMEFLLLRQHKEDLRDDDEDAGGEAADDTTIDMDSIHVGDFSNPDIGRVSVYGIPLRPTDQQPEWLRKTNNKVFHAVNGQVQFKQTRGFLSTTCKLPALKDRLIVIVDTSNMTFGAHNEIWKGDRE
;
A
#
# COMPACT_ATOMS: atom_id res chain seq x y z
N MET A 1 26.91 -23.93 -11.24
CA MET A 1 26.55 -23.82 -9.82
C MET A 1 25.06 -24.08 -9.70
N ALA A 2 24.63 -24.81 -8.66
CA ALA A 2 23.22 -25.01 -8.38
C ALA A 2 22.52 -23.67 -8.12
N PHE A 3 21.24 -23.55 -8.48
CA PHE A 3 20.45 -22.34 -8.26
C PHE A 3 20.19 -22.15 -6.76
N ASP A 4 20.83 -21.15 -6.15
CA ASP A 4 20.63 -20.81 -4.74
C ASP A 4 19.48 -19.80 -4.59
N ALA A 5 18.27 -20.33 -4.45
CA ALA A 5 17.05 -19.55 -4.32
C ALA A 5 17.10 -18.55 -3.15
N LYS A 6 17.66 -18.96 -2.01
CA LYS A 6 17.75 -18.14 -0.79
C LYS A 6 18.65 -16.93 -1.00
N GLN A 7 19.86 -17.18 -1.50
CA GLN A 7 20.85 -16.14 -1.70
C GLN A 7 20.42 -15.14 -2.78
N ILE A 8 19.75 -15.60 -3.84
CA ILE A 8 19.21 -14.71 -4.87
C ILE A 8 18.06 -13.85 -4.31
N CYS A 9 17.09 -14.46 -3.62
CA CYS A 9 15.98 -13.72 -2.98
C CYS A 9 16.52 -12.64 -2.05
N ARG A 10 17.47 -12.99 -1.18
CA ARG A 10 18.12 -12.04 -0.26
C ARG A 10 18.78 -10.87 -1.00
N ARG A 11 19.54 -11.14 -2.07
CA ARG A 11 20.17 -10.10 -2.88
C ARG A 11 19.13 -9.19 -3.55
N LEU A 12 18.01 -9.73 -4.03
CA LEU A 12 16.93 -8.93 -4.63
C LEU A 12 16.22 -8.05 -3.59
N LEU A 13 15.97 -8.57 -2.37
CA LEU A 13 15.45 -7.78 -1.26
C LEU A 13 16.40 -6.63 -0.87
N GLU A 14 17.71 -6.86 -0.91
CA GLU A 14 18.74 -5.86 -0.60
C GLU A 14 19.03 -4.87 -1.75
N ALA A 15 18.68 -5.21 -2.99
CA ALA A 15 18.98 -4.39 -4.16
C ALA A 15 18.18 -3.07 -4.16
N ASN A 16 18.86 -1.96 -4.31
CA ASN A 16 18.34 -0.61 -4.14
C ASN A 16 18.06 0.12 -5.46
N SER A 17 18.14 -0.59 -6.60
CA SER A 17 17.74 -0.07 -7.91
C SER A 17 17.36 -1.18 -8.89
N GLU A 18 16.68 -0.81 -9.98
CA GLU A 18 16.42 -1.72 -11.10
C GLU A 18 17.73 -2.25 -11.71
N GLU A 19 18.76 -1.42 -11.77
CA GLU A 19 20.08 -1.80 -12.28
C GLU A 19 20.70 -2.92 -11.44
N GLN A 20 20.68 -2.80 -10.12
CA GLN A 20 21.20 -3.83 -9.21
C GLN A 20 20.41 -5.13 -9.33
N ALA A 21 19.08 -5.06 -9.40
CA ALA A 21 18.23 -6.22 -9.63
C ALA A 21 18.56 -6.90 -10.96
N THR A 22 18.80 -6.13 -12.02
CA THR A 22 19.21 -6.64 -13.34
C THR A 22 20.53 -7.39 -13.24
N ALA A 23 21.52 -6.84 -12.56
CA ALA A 23 22.82 -7.49 -12.39
C ALA A 23 22.70 -8.83 -11.63
N ILE A 24 21.80 -8.91 -10.64
CA ILE A 24 21.51 -10.16 -9.92
C ILE A 24 20.87 -11.19 -10.84
N ILE A 25 19.85 -10.78 -11.62
CA ILE A 25 19.13 -11.64 -12.56
C ILE A 25 20.07 -12.16 -13.66
N GLY A 26 20.84 -11.27 -14.29
CA GLY A 26 21.78 -11.61 -15.34
C GLY A 26 22.96 -12.47 -14.88
N GLY A 27 23.28 -12.46 -13.59
CA GLY A 27 24.30 -13.31 -12.99
C GLY A 27 23.83 -14.74 -12.67
N SER A 28 22.55 -15.07 -12.88
CA SER A 28 21.98 -16.38 -12.60
C SER A 28 21.68 -17.14 -13.90
N ALA A 29 22.34 -18.28 -14.12
CA ALA A 29 22.12 -19.11 -15.30
C ALA A 29 20.65 -19.55 -15.43
N ALA A 30 19.99 -19.88 -14.32
CA ALA A 30 18.57 -20.24 -14.32
C ALA A 30 17.68 -19.07 -14.74
N MET A 31 17.99 -17.84 -14.31
CA MET A 31 17.19 -16.67 -14.67
C MET A 31 17.55 -16.11 -16.06
N ALA A 32 18.71 -16.47 -16.62
CA ALA A 32 19.05 -16.18 -18.00
C ALA A 32 18.31 -17.09 -19.00
N ASP A 33 17.90 -18.28 -18.56
CA ASP A 33 17.13 -19.22 -19.37
C ASP A 33 15.67 -18.77 -19.54
N ALA A 34 15.28 -18.50 -20.78
CA ALA A 34 13.94 -18.07 -21.14
C ALA A 34 12.86 -19.11 -20.80
N ALA A 35 13.20 -20.41 -20.71
CA ALA A 35 12.26 -21.45 -20.31
C ALA A 35 11.78 -21.32 -18.85
N ASN A 36 12.52 -20.55 -18.04
CA ASN A 36 12.17 -20.26 -16.65
C ASN A 36 11.37 -18.95 -16.49
N TRP A 37 10.85 -18.40 -17.58
CA TRP A 37 10.00 -17.21 -17.55
C TRP A 37 8.64 -17.53 -18.17
N ARG A 38 7.58 -17.12 -17.48
CA ARG A 38 6.21 -17.41 -17.91
C ARG A 38 5.38 -16.14 -17.98
N PRO A 39 4.51 -16.01 -18.99
CA PRO A 39 3.60 -14.88 -19.08
C PRO A 39 2.72 -14.78 -17.82
N LEU A 40 2.56 -13.57 -17.30
CA LEU A 40 1.65 -13.29 -16.20
C LEU A 40 0.21 -13.68 -16.62
N ASP A 41 -0.53 -14.30 -15.70
CA ASP A 41 -1.87 -14.89 -15.94
C ASP A 41 -1.92 -15.93 -17.06
N GLY A 42 -0.76 -16.48 -17.49
CA GLY A 42 -0.67 -17.40 -18.63
C GLY A 42 -0.98 -16.73 -19.98
N ARG A 43 -1.00 -15.39 -20.05
CA ARG A 43 -1.43 -14.62 -21.23
C ARG A 43 -0.27 -13.90 -21.90
N GLU A 44 -0.03 -14.22 -23.17
CA GLU A 44 0.96 -13.51 -24.00
C GLU A 44 0.54 -12.08 -24.37
N THR A 45 -0.75 -11.75 -24.25
CA THR A 45 -1.31 -10.42 -24.55
C THR A 45 -1.76 -9.68 -23.29
N ASN A 46 -1.02 -9.83 -22.19
CA ASN A 46 -1.39 -9.28 -20.88
C ASN A 46 -1.18 -7.77 -20.69
N PHE A 47 -0.52 -7.09 -21.64
CA PHE A 47 -0.22 -5.67 -21.53
C PHE A 47 -1.46 -4.80 -21.31
N ASN A 48 -2.48 -4.98 -22.14
CA ASN A 48 -3.72 -4.19 -22.10
C ASN A 48 -4.39 -4.24 -20.72
N VAL A 49 -4.28 -5.38 -20.02
CA VAL A 49 -4.83 -5.54 -18.67
C VAL A 49 -3.93 -4.82 -17.66
N THR A 50 -2.62 -5.08 -17.70
CA THR A 50 -1.67 -4.48 -16.75
C THR A 50 -1.54 -2.96 -16.87
N SER A 51 -1.70 -2.38 -18.07
CA SER A 51 -1.57 -0.94 -18.31
C SER A 51 -2.82 -0.14 -17.92
N ASN A 52 -3.99 -0.78 -17.88
CA ASN A 52 -5.27 -0.10 -17.67
C ASN A 52 -5.84 -0.30 -16.25
N GLN A 53 -5.09 -0.92 -15.34
CA GLN A 53 -5.53 -1.18 -13.97
C GLN A 53 -5.54 0.07 -13.08
N ALA A 54 -4.64 1.04 -13.32
CA ALA A 54 -4.53 2.28 -12.56
C ALA A 54 -4.17 3.46 -13.46
N SER A 55 -4.69 4.66 -13.13
CA SER A 55 -4.43 5.89 -13.90
C SER A 55 -3.09 6.54 -13.58
N ASP A 56 -2.58 6.35 -12.37
CA ASP A 56 -1.30 6.90 -11.90
C ASP A 56 -0.67 6.01 -10.82
N GLY A 57 0.63 6.23 -10.58
CA GLY A 57 1.40 5.45 -9.62
C GLY A 57 0.93 5.61 -8.17
N GLY A 58 0.42 6.78 -7.77
CA GLY A 58 -0.12 6.99 -6.43
C GLY A 58 -1.34 6.11 -6.16
N LYS A 59 -2.27 6.02 -7.12
CA LYS A 59 -3.42 5.11 -7.04
C LYS A 59 -3.01 3.64 -7.06
N ALA A 60 -2.09 3.26 -7.96
CA ALA A 60 -1.60 1.89 -8.02
C ALA A 60 -0.93 1.45 -6.70
N LEU A 61 -0.21 2.37 -6.05
CA LEU A 61 0.42 2.14 -4.74
C LEU A 61 -0.63 2.01 -3.62
N THR A 62 -1.67 2.85 -3.65
CA THR A 62 -2.80 2.79 -2.69
C THR A 62 -3.55 1.46 -2.77
N GLU A 63 -3.78 0.94 -3.98
CA GLU A 63 -4.40 -0.37 -4.19
C GLU A 63 -3.52 -1.51 -3.62
N LEU A 64 -2.20 -1.39 -3.70
CA LEU A 64 -1.31 -2.35 -3.06
C LEU A 64 -1.42 -2.30 -1.53
N MET A 65 -1.54 -1.11 -0.94
CA MET A 65 -1.76 -0.96 0.50
C MET A 65 -3.08 -1.58 0.95
N THR A 66 -4.16 -1.36 0.21
CA THR A 66 -5.47 -1.91 0.58
C THR A 66 -5.50 -3.43 0.46
N ASN A 67 -4.72 -3.99 -0.47
CA ASN A 67 -4.51 -5.44 -0.54
C ASN A 67 -3.74 -5.99 0.68
N MET A 68 -2.81 -5.23 1.27
CA MET A 68 -2.15 -5.62 2.53
C MET A 68 -3.14 -5.64 3.70
N VAL A 69 -3.98 -4.61 3.81
CA VAL A 69 -5.07 -4.57 4.82
C VAL A 69 -5.97 -5.78 4.69
N ASP A 70 -6.43 -6.06 3.47
CA ASP A 70 -7.25 -7.24 3.19
C ASP A 70 -6.55 -8.53 3.63
N ALA A 71 -5.26 -8.69 3.31
CA ALA A 71 -4.49 -9.88 3.68
C ALA A 71 -4.43 -10.06 5.21
N VAL A 72 -4.31 -8.98 5.98
CA VAL A 72 -4.33 -9.02 7.45
C VAL A 72 -5.71 -9.38 8.00
N LEU A 73 -6.78 -8.78 7.46
CA LEU A 73 -8.15 -9.14 7.86
C LEU A 73 -8.49 -10.60 7.52
N MET A 74 -8.09 -11.06 6.34
CA MET A 74 -8.30 -12.44 5.88
C MET A 74 -7.54 -13.44 6.75
N ARG A 75 -6.32 -13.10 7.18
CA ARG A 75 -5.60 -13.89 8.17
C ARG A 75 -6.38 -14.01 9.48
N HIS A 76 -6.82 -12.88 10.05
CA HIS A 76 -7.53 -12.89 11.33
C HIS A 76 -8.89 -13.61 11.28
N ALA A 77 -9.56 -13.62 10.13
CA ALA A 77 -10.73 -14.44 9.89
C ALA A 77 -10.35 -15.94 9.87
N ALA A 78 -9.31 -16.30 9.13
CA ALA A 78 -8.83 -17.69 9.03
C ALA A 78 -8.33 -18.25 10.38
N GLU A 79 -7.64 -17.45 11.19
CA GLU A 79 -7.20 -17.82 12.54
C GLU A 79 -8.36 -18.08 13.52
N ARG A 80 -9.57 -17.62 13.19
CA ARG A 80 -10.80 -17.84 13.94
C ARG A 80 -11.73 -18.86 13.27
N ASP A 81 -11.25 -19.56 12.25
CA ASP A 81 -12.04 -20.50 11.45
C ASP A 81 -13.31 -19.88 10.83
N ILE A 82 -13.28 -18.57 10.54
CA ILE A 82 -14.38 -17.86 9.89
C ILE A 82 -14.19 -17.93 8.38
N ASP A 83 -15.15 -18.54 7.67
CA ASP A 83 -15.20 -18.44 6.21
C ASP A 83 -15.54 -16.98 5.82
N PRO A 84 -14.64 -16.27 5.12
CA PRO A 84 -14.82 -14.87 4.75
C PRO A 84 -16.02 -14.61 3.83
N ARG A 85 -16.60 -15.66 3.21
CA ARG A 85 -17.80 -15.56 2.35
C ARG A 85 -19.08 -15.96 3.06
N SER A 86 -18.98 -16.45 4.28
CA SER A 86 -20.16 -16.88 5.04
C SER A 86 -20.98 -15.67 5.51
N PRO A 87 -22.29 -15.86 5.76
CA PRO A 87 -23.12 -14.85 6.41
C PRO A 87 -22.66 -14.50 7.84
N GLU A 88 -21.88 -15.36 8.49
CA GLU A 88 -21.34 -15.16 9.84
C GLU A 88 -20.10 -14.26 9.87
N ALA A 89 -19.44 -14.09 8.71
CA ALA A 89 -18.33 -13.18 8.55
C ALA A 89 -18.76 -11.73 8.83
N PRO A 90 -17.82 -10.84 9.20
CA PRO A 90 -18.14 -9.43 9.34
C PRO A 90 -18.68 -8.86 8.03
N GLN A 91 -19.79 -8.12 8.06
CA GLN A 91 -20.46 -7.64 6.87
C GLN A 91 -19.94 -6.27 6.39
N THR A 92 -19.04 -5.66 7.16
CA THR A 92 -18.34 -4.43 6.79
C THR A 92 -16.88 -4.48 7.22
N MET A 93 -16.05 -3.63 6.61
CA MET A 93 -14.66 -3.49 7.00
C MET A 93 -14.49 -3.02 8.45
N TYR A 94 -15.37 -2.12 8.91
CA TYR A 94 -15.37 -1.64 10.31
C TYR A 94 -15.70 -2.76 11.29
N GLU A 95 -16.71 -3.57 10.97
CA GLU A 95 -17.08 -4.72 11.77
C GLU A 95 -15.95 -5.77 11.81
N ALA A 96 -15.21 -5.95 10.71
CA ALA A 96 -14.05 -6.84 10.70
C ALA A 96 -12.93 -6.36 11.62
N VAL A 97 -12.66 -5.05 11.65
CA VAL A 97 -11.69 -4.51 12.61
C VAL A 97 -12.13 -4.81 14.03
N ASP A 98 -13.37 -4.47 14.39
CA ASP A 98 -13.87 -4.63 15.76
C ASP A 98 -13.93 -6.10 16.21
N ARG A 99 -14.38 -7.01 15.32
CA ARG A 99 -14.57 -8.44 15.65
C ARG A 99 -13.29 -9.26 15.53
N LEU A 100 -12.41 -8.94 14.58
CA LEU A 100 -11.28 -9.80 14.20
C LEU A 100 -9.92 -9.25 14.66
N VAL A 101 -9.79 -7.93 14.84
CA VAL A 101 -8.47 -7.32 15.06
C VAL A 101 -8.40 -6.64 16.42
N HIS A 102 -9.16 -5.57 16.60
CA HIS A 102 -9.17 -4.77 17.80
C HIS A 102 -10.47 -3.96 17.85
N ASN A 103 -11.16 -3.98 18.99
CA ASN A 103 -12.40 -3.24 19.15
C ASN A 103 -12.12 -1.74 19.27
N LEU A 104 -12.36 -1.02 18.17
CA LEU A 104 -12.22 0.43 18.05
C LEU A 104 -13.54 1.18 18.29
N HIS A 105 -14.59 0.50 18.77
CA HIS A 105 -15.91 1.08 19.00
C HIS A 105 -16.52 1.69 17.73
N GLY A 106 -16.60 0.90 16.66
CA GLY A 106 -17.06 1.34 15.33
C GLY A 106 -16.01 1.17 14.24
N GLY A 107 -14.91 0.45 14.51
CA GLY A 107 -13.92 0.03 13.51
C GLY A 107 -13.08 1.14 12.87
N LYS A 108 -13.14 2.37 13.39
CA LYS A 108 -12.42 3.53 12.83
C LYS A 108 -11.19 3.89 13.66
N LEU A 109 -10.07 4.15 12.98
CA LEU A 109 -8.86 4.60 13.66
C LEU A 109 -9.06 5.95 14.37
N THR A 110 -9.91 6.82 13.82
CA THR A 110 -10.22 8.16 14.38
C THR A 110 -10.92 8.11 15.74
N ASN A 111 -11.37 6.94 16.19
CA ASN A 111 -11.87 6.73 17.55
C ASN A 111 -10.75 6.65 18.59
N LEU A 112 -9.49 6.54 18.15
CA LEU A 112 -8.30 6.59 18.98
C LEU A 112 -7.59 7.93 18.86
N GLY A 113 -6.86 8.30 19.92
CA GLY A 113 -5.93 9.44 19.90
C GLY A 113 -4.64 9.12 19.15
N SER A 114 -3.96 10.14 18.63
CA SER A 114 -2.69 9.99 17.88
C SER A 114 -1.54 9.40 18.69
N GLY A 115 -1.62 9.45 20.02
CA GLY A 115 -0.65 8.84 20.94
C GLY A 115 -0.90 7.36 21.29
N ASP A 116 -1.99 6.75 20.79
CA ASP A 116 -2.37 5.40 21.19
C ASP A 116 -1.28 4.35 20.87
N HIS A 117 -0.92 3.55 21.87
CA HIS A 117 0.15 2.56 21.77
C HIS A 117 -0.20 1.41 20.81
N TRP A 118 -1.48 1.03 20.71
CA TRP A 118 -1.92 -0.03 19.81
C TRP A 118 -1.67 0.34 18.35
N LEU A 119 -1.89 1.60 17.95
CA LEU A 119 -1.61 2.07 16.59
C LEU A 119 -0.15 1.86 16.20
N LYS A 120 0.77 2.19 17.11
CA LYS A 120 2.22 2.06 16.91
C LYS A 120 2.66 0.59 16.88
N ASP A 121 2.23 -0.20 17.86
CA ASP A 121 2.60 -1.61 17.98
C ASP A 121 2.04 -2.45 16.81
N PHE A 122 0.76 -2.23 16.46
CA PHE A 122 0.11 -2.97 15.39
C PHE A 122 0.77 -2.69 14.04
N SER A 123 0.98 -1.41 13.71
CA SER A 123 1.55 -1.03 12.42
C SER A 123 2.97 -1.56 12.23
N ALA A 124 3.82 -1.48 13.27
CA ALA A 124 5.18 -2.01 13.24
C ALA A 124 5.23 -3.52 12.94
N LYS A 125 4.28 -4.29 13.47
CA LYS A 125 4.26 -5.76 13.38
C LYS A 125 3.50 -6.30 12.18
N ASN A 126 2.62 -5.50 11.56
CA ASN A 126 1.67 -6.02 10.58
C ASN A 126 1.68 -5.33 9.23
N LEU A 127 1.92 -4.01 9.16
CA LEU A 127 1.70 -3.24 7.94
C LEU A 127 2.78 -2.16 7.80
N VAL A 128 3.85 -2.50 7.08
CA VAL A 128 5.03 -1.64 6.90
C VAL A 128 5.26 -1.32 5.43
N ILE A 129 5.57 -0.05 5.14
CA ILE A 129 6.03 0.39 3.83
C ILE A 129 7.45 0.96 3.98
N GLY A 130 8.43 0.24 3.46
CA GLY A 130 9.81 0.70 3.41
C GLY A 130 10.12 1.44 2.11
N VAL A 131 10.92 2.49 2.19
CA VAL A 131 11.46 3.21 1.05
C VAL A 131 12.97 3.08 1.05
N THR A 132 13.54 2.61 -0.07
CA THR A 132 14.98 2.40 -0.25
C THR A 132 15.45 2.97 -1.60
N GLY A 133 16.75 2.90 -1.90
CA GLY A 133 17.27 3.38 -3.18
C GLY A 133 17.45 4.89 -3.26
N ALA A 134 17.16 5.47 -4.43
CA ALA A 134 17.46 6.87 -4.71
C ALA A 134 16.74 7.84 -3.76
N ARG A 135 17.47 8.87 -3.31
CA ARG A 135 16.92 9.95 -2.46
C ARG A 135 16.35 11.11 -3.25
N SER A 136 16.88 11.32 -4.44
CA SER A 136 16.50 12.44 -5.30
C SER A 136 16.34 11.97 -6.73
N ARG A 137 15.56 12.71 -7.50
CA ARG A 137 15.37 12.46 -8.94
C ARG A 137 16.68 12.48 -9.74
N LYS A 138 17.70 13.18 -9.24
CA LYS A 138 19.04 13.20 -9.84
C LYS A 138 19.73 11.83 -9.72
N ASP A 139 19.50 11.14 -8.60
CA ASP A 139 20.12 9.85 -8.30
C ASP A 139 19.32 8.67 -8.89
N GLY A 140 18.03 8.87 -9.17
CA GLY A 140 17.13 7.85 -9.72
C GLY A 140 15.73 7.94 -9.13
N LEU A 141 14.99 6.83 -9.21
CA LEU A 141 13.70 6.67 -8.53
C LEU A 141 13.87 5.75 -7.30
N PRO A 142 13.08 5.94 -6.23
CA PRO A 142 13.15 5.07 -5.06
C PRO A 142 12.56 3.69 -5.34
N CYS A 143 12.97 2.71 -4.53
CA CYS A 143 12.27 1.44 -4.40
C CYS A 143 11.26 1.51 -3.26
N TYR A 144 10.11 0.85 -3.41
CA TYR A 144 9.13 0.68 -2.32
C TYR A 144 9.01 -0.78 -1.97
N VAL A 145 8.94 -1.08 -0.69
CA VAL A 145 8.83 -2.44 -0.15
C VAL A 145 7.60 -2.48 0.77
N PHE A 146 6.62 -3.26 0.40
CA PHE A 146 5.39 -3.48 1.13
C PHE A 146 5.55 -4.77 1.92
N VAL A 147 5.39 -4.67 3.23
CA VAL A 147 5.54 -5.80 4.15
C VAL A 147 4.26 -5.93 4.95
N ASP A 148 3.54 -7.03 4.70
CA ASP A 148 2.37 -7.40 5.50
C ASP A 148 2.61 -8.71 6.23
N ASN A 149 2.17 -8.75 7.48
CA ASN A 149 2.04 -9.99 8.26
C ASN A 149 0.63 -10.60 8.06
N GLY A 150 0.12 -10.52 6.83
CA GLY A 150 -1.20 -11.00 6.47
C GLY A 150 -1.22 -12.49 6.18
N GLU A 151 -2.21 -12.90 5.40
CA GLU A 151 -2.53 -14.29 5.17
C GLU A 151 -1.38 -15.08 4.51
N GLY A 152 -0.56 -14.40 3.71
CA GLY A 152 0.49 -15.01 2.89
C GLY A 152 -0.04 -16.08 1.92
N GLN A 153 0.81 -16.54 1.01
CA GLN A 153 0.46 -17.59 0.06
C GLN A 153 1.49 -18.70 0.06
N ARG A 154 1.05 -19.92 -0.25
CA ARG A 154 1.95 -21.05 -0.51
C ARG A 154 2.58 -20.86 -1.91
N PRO A 155 3.83 -21.30 -2.14
CA PRO A 155 4.49 -21.16 -3.44
C PRO A 155 3.65 -21.69 -4.61
N GLU A 156 3.03 -22.85 -4.43
CA GLU A 156 2.14 -23.50 -5.39
C GLU A 156 0.89 -22.66 -5.73
N ASP A 157 0.52 -21.70 -4.89
CA ASP A 157 -0.70 -20.90 -5.03
C ASP A 157 -0.45 -19.53 -5.67
N PHE A 158 0.80 -19.17 -5.97
CA PHE A 158 1.14 -17.86 -6.56
C PHE A 158 0.45 -17.66 -7.92
N HIS A 159 0.38 -18.71 -8.75
CA HIS A 159 -0.21 -18.66 -10.08
C HIS A 159 -1.70 -18.23 -10.07
N ARG A 160 -2.45 -18.66 -9.06
CA ARG A 160 -3.89 -18.34 -8.89
C ARG A 160 -4.16 -17.12 -8.02
N THR A 161 -3.11 -16.54 -7.42
CA THR A 161 -3.20 -15.36 -6.54
C THR A 161 -2.38 -14.21 -7.11
N PHE A 162 -1.16 -13.99 -6.64
CA PHE A 162 -0.30 -12.87 -6.99
C PHE A 162 -0.02 -12.73 -8.49
N LEU A 163 0.00 -13.86 -9.22
CA LEU A 163 0.36 -13.93 -10.63
C LEU A 163 -0.85 -14.06 -11.55
N SER A 164 -2.06 -13.98 -11.01
CA SER A 164 -3.27 -13.87 -11.79
C SER A 164 -3.70 -12.42 -11.96
N LEU A 165 -4.21 -12.10 -13.15
CA LEU A 165 -4.75 -10.77 -13.47
C LEU A 165 -6.28 -10.72 -13.33
N SER A 166 -6.93 -11.86 -13.15
CA SER A 166 -8.40 -11.97 -13.19
C SER A 166 -9.00 -12.99 -12.22
N ALA A 167 -8.20 -13.84 -11.59
CA ALA A 167 -8.68 -14.80 -10.59
C ALA A 167 -8.93 -14.15 -9.23
N GLY A 168 -9.96 -14.62 -8.53
CA GLY A 168 -10.21 -14.30 -7.12
C GLY A 168 -10.95 -12.99 -6.89
N THR A 169 -12.16 -12.83 -7.44
CA THR A 169 -13.00 -11.69 -7.11
C THR A 169 -13.33 -11.70 -5.61
N LYS A 170 -12.68 -10.81 -4.86
CA LYS A 170 -13.03 -10.48 -3.46
C LYS A 170 -14.41 -9.82 -3.36
N SER A 171 -15.13 -9.64 -4.47
CA SER A 171 -16.49 -9.07 -4.51
C SER A 171 -17.49 -9.80 -3.61
N SER A 172 -17.26 -11.10 -3.35
CA SER A 172 -18.08 -11.91 -2.45
C SER A 172 -17.69 -11.78 -0.97
N ILE A 173 -16.61 -11.08 -0.65
CA ILE A 173 -16.14 -10.90 0.72
C ILE A 173 -16.54 -9.50 1.18
N PRO A 174 -17.47 -9.37 2.15
CA PRO A 174 -18.11 -8.09 2.45
C PRO A 174 -17.19 -7.08 3.15
N PHE A 175 -16.15 -7.56 3.85
CA PHE A 175 -15.27 -6.76 4.71
C PHE A 175 -13.89 -6.42 4.12
N VAL A 176 -13.65 -6.71 2.84
CA VAL A 176 -12.43 -6.27 2.15
C VAL A 176 -12.54 -4.82 1.70
N GLN A 177 -11.42 -4.10 1.73
CA GLN A 177 -11.27 -2.75 1.20
C GLN A 177 -11.09 -2.79 -0.33
N GLY A 178 -10.30 -3.74 -0.85
CA GLY A 178 -10.03 -3.94 -2.29
C GLY A 178 -11.08 -4.80 -3.03
N LYS A 179 -12.36 -4.42 -2.98
CA LYS A 179 -13.48 -5.24 -3.53
C LYS A 179 -13.43 -5.53 -5.03
N TYR A 180 -12.83 -4.64 -5.82
CA TYR A 180 -12.94 -4.66 -7.28
C TYR A 180 -11.75 -5.29 -8.01
N ASN A 181 -10.81 -5.90 -7.26
CA ASN A 181 -9.69 -6.66 -7.78
C ASN A 181 -8.94 -5.90 -8.90
N MET A 182 -8.70 -4.60 -8.69
CA MET A 182 -7.86 -3.82 -9.59
C MET A 182 -6.44 -4.32 -9.35
N GLY A 183 -6.02 -5.30 -10.15
CA GLY A 183 -4.94 -6.22 -9.78
C GLY A 183 -3.68 -5.52 -9.29
N SER A 184 -2.96 -6.18 -8.38
CA SER A 184 -1.65 -5.73 -7.87
C SER A 184 -0.60 -5.51 -8.98
N SER A 185 -0.92 -5.81 -10.23
CA SER A 185 -0.10 -5.64 -11.43
C SER A 185 -0.19 -4.24 -12.04
N GLY A 186 -1.13 -3.39 -11.60
CA GLY A 186 -1.23 -1.99 -12.05
C GLY A 186 0.01 -1.15 -11.66
N VAL A 187 0.83 -1.64 -10.73
CA VAL A 187 2.11 -1.04 -10.36
C VAL A 187 3.22 -1.26 -11.39
N LEU A 188 3.11 -2.25 -12.27
CA LEU A 188 4.21 -2.69 -13.15
C LEU A 188 4.66 -1.57 -14.10
N GLY A 189 3.70 -0.87 -14.71
CA GLY A 189 3.99 0.23 -15.64
C GLY A 189 4.67 1.45 -15.00
N TYR A 190 4.66 1.52 -13.66
CA TYR A 190 5.31 2.58 -12.88
C TYR A 190 6.63 2.15 -12.25
N CYS A 191 6.97 0.86 -12.27
CA CYS A 191 8.33 0.42 -11.98
C CYS A 191 9.27 0.83 -13.13
N GLY A 192 10.58 0.73 -12.96
CA GLY A 192 11.57 1.08 -13.98
C GLY A 192 11.36 0.43 -15.36
N ARG A 193 12.27 0.61 -16.30
CA ARG A 193 12.05 0.20 -17.71
C ARG A 193 11.82 -1.30 -17.90
N ARG A 194 12.25 -2.12 -16.93
CA ARG A 194 12.15 -3.59 -16.90
C ARG A 194 10.99 -4.09 -16.03
N TRP A 195 10.19 -3.20 -15.43
CA TRP A 195 9.00 -3.51 -14.64
C TRP A 195 9.23 -4.50 -13.51
N TYR A 196 10.38 -4.40 -12.82
CA TYR A 196 10.67 -5.35 -11.76
C TYR A 196 9.75 -5.17 -10.55
N LYS A 197 9.07 -6.27 -10.22
CA LYS A 197 8.29 -6.46 -8.99
C LYS A 197 8.67 -7.81 -8.38
N LEU A 198 9.35 -7.78 -7.24
CA LEU A 198 9.65 -8.98 -6.46
C LEU A 198 8.48 -9.30 -5.52
N ILE A 199 8.17 -10.58 -5.39
CA ILE A 199 7.15 -11.12 -4.49
C ILE A 199 7.81 -12.23 -3.67
N VAL A 200 7.71 -12.14 -2.35
CA VAL A 200 8.17 -13.15 -1.39
C VAL A 200 7.03 -13.41 -0.43
N SER A 201 6.65 -14.66 -0.21
CA SER A 201 5.52 -14.96 0.67
C SER A 201 5.64 -16.32 1.33
N ARG A 202 5.03 -16.44 2.51
CA ARG A 202 4.81 -17.69 3.23
C ARG A 202 3.47 -17.62 3.93
N ARG A 203 2.67 -18.68 3.81
CA ARG A 203 1.33 -18.78 4.41
C ARG A 203 1.38 -18.55 5.93
N TYR A 204 0.38 -17.85 6.48
CA TYR A 204 0.29 -17.47 7.90
C TYR A 204 0.38 -18.66 8.87
N ASP A 205 -0.03 -19.86 8.43
CA ASP A 205 0.04 -21.07 9.23
C ASP A 205 1.47 -21.59 9.48
N GLY A 206 2.48 -20.96 8.84
CA GLY A 206 3.89 -21.30 8.98
C GLY A 206 4.25 -22.66 8.38
N LYS A 207 3.31 -23.37 7.74
CA LYS A 207 3.55 -24.67 7.14
C LYS A 207 4.11 -24.49 5.73
N GLY A 208 5.28 -25.06 5.49
CA GLY A 208 5.98 -24.97 4.21
C GLY A 208 6.95 -23.79 4.12
N PRO A 209 7.72 -23.74 3.02
CA PRO A 209 8.83 -22.80 2.86
C PRO A 209 8.36 -21.39 2.49
N TRP A 210 9.30 -20.45 2.50
CA TRP A 210 9.14 -19.19 1.77
C TRP A 210 9.20 -19.47 0.27
N GLY A 211 8.25 -18.90 -0.48
CA GLY A 211 8.28 -18.85 -1.94
C GLY A 211 8.61 -17.46 -2.43
N TRP A 212 9.31 -17.35 -3.56
CA TRP A 212 9.52 -16.05 -4.20
C TRP A 212 9.54 -16.13 -5.72
N THR A 213 9.15 -15.03 -6.35
CA THR A 213 9.27 -14.82 -7.79
C THR A 213 9.49 -13.33 -8.07
N ILE A 214 10.01 -13.02 -9.26
CA ILE A 214 10.13 -11.65 -9.75
C ILE A 214 9.41 -11.54 -11.08
N VAL A 215 8.56 -10.52 -11.20
CA VAL A 215 7.90 -10.12 -12.45
C VAL A 215 8.82 -9.15 -13.18
N ARG A 216 8.83 -9.21 -14.51
CA ARG A 216 9.53 -8.28 -15.40
C ARG A 216 8.74 -8.02 -16.68
N ARG A 217 9.11 -6.96 -17.39
CA ARG A 217 8.84 -6.82 -18.82
C ARG A 217 9.74 -7.79 -19.56
N ARG A 218 9.16 -8.67 -20.38
CA ARG A 218 9.89 -9.56 -21.28
C ARG A 218 10.86 -8.74 -22.13
N PRO A 219 12.14 -9.14 -22.21
CA PRO A 219 13.08 -8.54 -23.16
C PRO A 219 12.57 -8.70 -24.59
N GLY A 220 12.50 -7.59 -25.32
CA GLY A 220 12.00 -7.55 -26.70
C GLY A 220 12.48 -6.31 -27.43
N GLY A 221 12.24 -6.27 -28.73
CA GLY A 221 12.52 -5.13 -29.59
C GLY A 221 11.59 -3.94 -29.33
N PRO A 222 11.91 -2.76 -29.89
CA PRO A 222 11.14 -1.53 -29.69
C PRO A 222 9.71 -1.59 -30.25
N ASN A 223 9.45 -2.49 -31.21
CA ASN A 223 8.15 -2.66 -31.86
C ASN A 223 7.32 -3.80 -31.25
N ASP A 224 7.87 -4.55 -30.29
CA ASP A 224 7.17 -5.65 -29.66
C ASP A 224 6.17 -5.12 -28.64
N MET A 225 4.95 -5.64 -28.68
CA MET A 225 3.99 -5.40 -27.61
C MET A 225 4.59 -5.89 -26.29
N PRO A 226 4.64 -5.07 -25.24
CA PRO A 226 5.19 -5.49 -23.96
C PRO A 226 4.46 -6.74 -23.44
N VAL A 227 5.19 -7.63 -22.78
CA VAL A 227 4.60 -8.77 -22.05
C VAL A 227 5.15 -8.74 -20.64
N ALA A 228 4.28 -8.78 -19.63
CA ALA A 228 4.69 -9.03 -18.26
C ALA A 228 4.90 -10.54 -18.07
N GLU A 229 6.05 -10.94 -17.53
CA GLU A 229 6.37 -12.34 -17.25
C GLU A 229 7.00 -12.49 -15.87
N TYR A 230 6.86 -13.66 -15.26
CA TYR A 230 7.42 -13.96 -13.94
C TYR A 230 8.39 -15.13 -14.00
N PHE A 231 9.33 -15.15 -13.05
CA PHE A 231 10.32 -16.21 -12.93
C PHE A 231 9.73 -17.45 -12.23
N SER A 232 9.90 -18.62 -12.84
CA SER A 232 9.56 -19.93 -12.27
C SER A 232 10.52 -20.97 -12.83
N ILE A 233 10.90 -21.97 -12.05
CA ILE A 233 11.79 -23.04 -12.55
C ILE A 233 10.95 -24.00 -13.39
N ALA A 234 11.37 -24.27 -14.62
CA ALA A 234 10.73 -25.25 -15.47
C ALA A 234 10.80 -26.65 -14.82
N ASP A 235 9.63 -27.23 -14.54
CA ASP A 235 9.45 -28.55 -13.93
C ASP A 235 8.52 -29.47 -14.76
N GLY A 236 8.17 -29.03 -15.97
CA GLY A 236 7.21 -29.71 -16.85
C GLY A 236 5.74 -29.34 -16.62
N SER A 237 5.42 -28.57 -15.56
CA SER A 237 4.08 -28.04 -15.35
C SER A 237 3.81 -26.76 -16.16
N GLU A 238 2.53 -26.40 -16.28
CA GLU A 238 2.06 -25.18 -16.96
C GLU A 238 2.60 -23.89 -16.31
N TYR A 239 2.79 -23.89 -14.99
CA TYR A 239 3.17 -22.70 -14.21
C TYR A 239 4.61 -22.75 -13.67
N GLY A 240 5.29 -23.88 -13.79
CA GLY A 240 6.62 -24.07 -13.23
C GLY A 240 6.60 -24.13 -11.71
N ALA A 241 7.75 -24.46 -11.14
CA ALA A 241 7.97 -24.42 -9.70
C ALA A 241 8.40 -23.02 -9.27
N ILE A 242 7.67 -22.41 -8.34
CA ILE A 242 8.11 -21.19 -7.67
C ILE A 242 9.35 -21.51 -6.83
N PRO A 243 10.47 -20.76 -6.97
CA PRO A 243 11.63 -20.89 -6.11
C PRO A 243 11.27 -20.84 -4.62
N THR A 244 11.80 -21.79 -3.85
CA THR A 244 11.56 -21.89 -2.41
C THR A 244 12.85 -21.91 -1.59
N PHE A 245 12.75 -21.51 -0.33
CA PHE A 245 13.83 -21.67 0.65
C PHE A 245 13.30 -21.76 2.09
N GLU A 246 14.10 -22.39 2.95
CA GLU A 246 13.81 -22.50 4.38
C GLU A 246 14.49 -21.39 5.19
N GLN A 247 13.69 -20.72 6.03
CA GLN A 247 14.13 -19.68 6.96
C GLN A 247 13.02 -19.37 7.99
N ASP A 248 13.39 -19.29 9.26
CA ASP A 248 12.43 -19.00 10.34
C ASP A 248 11.95 -17.55 10.32
N MET A 249 12.89 -16.60 10.16
CA MET A 249 12.63 -15.16 10.15
C MET A 249 13.18 -14.53 8.88
N LEU A 250 12.32 -14.00 8.02
CA LEU A 250 12.72 -13.18 6.87
C LEU A 250 12.95 -11.74 7.34
N HIS A 251 14.09 -11.15 6.97
CA HIS A 251 14.40 -9.74 7.22
C HIS A 251 14.33 -8.97 5.89
N PRO A 252 13.25 -8.21 5.62
CA PRO A 252 13.07 -7.52 4.35
C PRO A 252 14.02 -6.33 4.16
N PHE A 253 14.56 -5.80 5.27
CA PHE A 253 15.30 -4.55 5.31
C PHE A 253 16.66 -4.68 5.97
N ARG A 254 17.56 -3.79 5.54
CA ARG A 254 18.79 -3.47 6.24
C ARG A 254 18.79 -2.00 6.64
N THR A 255 19.36 -1.73 7.80
CA THR A 255 19.55 -0.37 8.33
C THR A 255 20.61 0.37 7.52
N GLY A 256 20.73 1.69 7.74
CA GLY A 256 21.81 2.49 7.16
C GLY A 256 23.22 2.05 7.61
N THR A 257 23.32 1.25 8.67
CA THR A 257 24.58 0.62 9.13
C THR A 257 24.85 -0.75 8.51
N GLY A 258 23.92 -1.27 7.68
CA GLY A 258 24.02 -2.56 7.01
C GLY A 258 23.53 -3.76 7.84
N LYS A 259 23.12 -3.56 9.11
CA LYS A 259 22.51 -4.60 9.95
C LYS A 259 21.11 -4.96 9.46
N GLN A 260 20.67 -6.19 9.72
CA GLN A 260 19.26 -6.56 9.52
C GLN A 260 18.38 -5.72 10.45
N TYR A 261 17.30 -5.16 9.91
CA TYR A 261 16.32 -4.45 10.73
C TYR A 261 15.38 -5.47 11.39
N ALA A 262 15.34 -5.49 12.72
CA ALA A 262 14.65 -6.53 13.49
C ALA A 262 13.14 -6.28 13.61
N ASP A 263 12.73 -5.02 13.75
CA ASP A 263 11.35 -4.62 14.05
C ASP A 263 10.34 -4.95 12.93
N CYS A 264 10.83 -5.31 11.75
CA CYS A 264 10.01 -5.71 10.59
C CYS A 264 10.34 -7.14 10.11
N ALA A 265 10.90 -7.98 10.98
CA ALA A 265 11.19 -9.36 10.65
C ALA A 265 9.90 -10.21 10.63
N LEU A 266 9.75 -11.07 9.64
CA LEU A 266 8.54 -11.86 9.41
C LEU A 266 8.78 -13.35 9.60
N ARG A 267 7.85 -14.04 10.27
CA ARG A 267 7.77 -15.52 10.24
C ARG A 267 6.96 -16.02 9.05
N THR A 268 5.95 -15.25 8.67
CA THR A 268 4.95 -15.51 7.62
C THR A 268 4.48 -14.18 7.05
N GLY A 269 3.61 -14.21 6.03
CA GLY A 269 3.08 -13.02 5.39
C GLY A 269 3.74 -12.79 4.03
N THR A 270 3.74 -11.54 3.56
CA THR A 270 4.16 -11.19 2.20
C THR A 270 5.07 -9.97 2.20
N VAL A 271 6.08 -10.01 1.33
CA VAL A 271 6.92 -8.88 0.95
C VAL A 271 6.77 -8.65 -0.55
N ILE A 272 6.37 -7.44 -0.94
CA ILE A 272 6.36 -7.00 -2.34
C ILE A 272 7.34 -5.85 -2.49
N LYS A 273 8.30 -5.97 -3.41
CA LYS A 273 9.25 -4.90 -3.70
C LYS A 273 9.12 -4.40 -5.13
N LEU A 274 8.92 -3.10 -5.26
CA LEU A 274 8.84 -2.36 -6.52
C LEU A 274 10.18 -1.63 -6.74
N PHE A 275 10.80 -1.86 -7.89
CA PHE A 275 12.11 -1.26 -8.21
C PHE A 275 11.94 0.01 -9.04
N ASP A 276 12.68 1.06 -8.67
CA ASP A 276 12.72 2.37 -9.34
C ASP A 276 11.31 2.89 -9.69
N TYR A 277 10.48 3.01 -8.66
CA TYR A 277 9.05 3.26 -8.81
C TYR A 277 8.73 4.75 -8.95
N ASN A 278 7.93 5.06 -9.96
CA ASN A 278 7.40 6.39 -10.21
C ASN A 278 6.00 6.54 -9.61
N VAL A 279 5.94 7.01 -8.36
CA VAL A 279 4.68 7.36 -7.68
C VAL A 279 3.98 8.57 -8.33
N GLY A 280 4.70 9.35 -9.14
CA GLY A 280 4.19 10.54 -9.82
C GLY A 280 5.19 11.69 -9.77
N SER A 281 5.21 12.53 -10.80
CA SER A 281 6.18 13.62 -10.96
C SER A 281 6.13 14.67 -9.84
N ARG A 282 4.96 14.86 -9.22
CA ARG A 282 4.75 15.73 -8.05
C ARG A 282 5.31 15.17 -6.74
N HIS A 283 5.67 13.87 -6.72
CA HIS A 283 5.85 13.09 -5.50
C HIS A 283 7.22 12.36 -5.44
N SER A 284 8.22 12.87 -6.14
CA SER A 284 9.53 12.20 -6.34
C SER A 284 10.47 12.10 -5.12
N GLY A 285 10.04 12.53 -3.92
CA GLY A 285 10.77 12.36 -2.66
C GLY A 285 9.96 11.56 -1.63
N PHE A 286 10.54 11.23 -0.46
CA PHE A 286 9.83 10.50 0.61
C PHE A 286 8.49 11.13 0.98
N ARG A 287 8.55 12.45 1.25
CA ARG A 287 7.37 13.25 1.56
C ARG A 287 6.36 13.06 0.44
N GLY A 288 6.77 13.24 -0.81
CA GLY A 288 5.95 13.02 -2.00
C GLY A 288 5.15 11.70 -2.01
N ALA A 289 5.76 10.57 -1.66
CA ALA A 289 5.04 9.29 -1.59
C ALA A 289 3.92 9.29 -0.54
N ARG A 290 4.23 9.81 0.65
CA ARG A 290 3.26 9.94 1.74
C ARG A 290 2.16 10.95 1.40
N GLU A 291 2.51 12.04 0.74
CA GLU A 291 1.54 13.02 0.21
C GLU A 291 0.62 12.38 -0.83
N ALA A 292 1.16 11.57 -1.74
CA ALA A 292 0.36 10.82 -2.71
C ALA A 292 -0.61 9.86 -2.03
N LEU A 293 -0.18 9.21 -0.93
CA LEU A 293 -1.05 8.34 -0.15
C LEU A 293 -2.15 9.12 0.58
N ASN A 294 -1.81 10.23 1.25
CA ASN A 294 -2.80 11.10 1.88
C ASN A 294 -3.84 11.62 0.87
N GLU A 295 -3.42 11.94 -0.35
CA GLU A 295 -4.35 12.40 -1.38
C GLU A 295 -5.25 11.29 -1.95
N ASN A 296 -4.86 10.02 -1.85
CA ASN A 296 -5.59 8.90 -2.48
C ASN A 296 -6.30 7.98 -1.47
N LEU A 297 -6.05 8.16 -0.18
CA LEU A 297 -6.65 7.37 0.89
C LEU A 297 -7.21 8.29 1.98
N VAL A 298 -8.52 8.52 1.93
CA VAL A 298 -9.27 9.25 2.95
C VAL A 298 -9.12 8.57 4.31
N GLU A 299 -9.30 7.26 4.31
CA GLU A 299 -9.30 6.44 5.50
C GLU A 299 -8.59 5.12 5.21
N THR A 300 -7.79 4.67 6.17
CA THR A 300 -7.36 3.28 6.26
C THR A 300 -7.94 2.69 7.53
N ILE A 301 -8.42 1.45 7.44
CA ILE A 301 -9.05 0.75 8.55
C ILE A 301 -8.03 0.09 9.49
N LEU A 302 -6.76 -0.02 9.08
CA LEU A 302 -5.66 -0.54 9.88
C LEU A 302 -4.43 0.37 9.78
N PRO A 303 -3.68 0.58 10.87
CA PRO A 303 -2.59 1.54 10.89
C PRO A 303 -1.35 1.02 10.15
N PHE A 304 -0.67 1.91 9.42
CA PHE A 304 0.59 1.63 8.72
C PHE A 304 1.78 2.33 9.37
N ARG A 305 2.97 1.74 9.21
CA ARG A 305 4.26 2.36 9.53
C ARG A 305 5.06 2.53 8.25
N ILE A 306 5.48 3.75 7.95
CA ILE A 306 6.32 4.05 6.79
C ILE A 306 7.75 4.25 7.29
N LEU A 307 8.71 3.57 6.67
CA LEU A 307 10.13 3.58 7.04
C LEU A 307 10.98 4.06 5.87
N ASP A 308 11.63 5.22 5.97
CA ASP A 308 12.62 5.65 4.99
C ASP A 308 14.02 5.21 5.41
N PHE A 309 14.52 4.14 4.81
CA PHE A 309 15.87 3.61 5.04
C PHE A 309 16.95 4.37 4.29
N ARG A 310 16.59 5.40 3.53
CA ARG A 310 17.58 6.12 2.75
C ARG A 310 18.39 7.05 3.62
N TRP A 311 17.99 7.39 4.85
CA TRP A 311 18.65 8.36 5.72
C TRP A 311 20.05 7.93 6.20
N LYS A 312 20.87 8.91 6.60
CA LYS A 312 22.19 8.60 7.16
C LYS A 312 21.98 8.27 8.64
N PRO A 313 22.66 7.24 9.18
CA PRO A 313 22.68 7.00 10.62
C PRO A 313 23.07 8.26 11.38
N ASP A 314 22.29 8.59 12.41
CA ASP A 314 22.55 9.72 13.32
C ASP A 314 22.62 9.20 14.76
N PRO A 315 23.81 8.73 15.22
CA PRO A 315 23.98 8.14 16.55
C PRO A 315 23.71 9.10 17.71
N SER A 316 23.57 10.40 17.44
CA SER A 316 23.21 11.40 18.46
C SER A 316 21.73 11.36 18.82
N ARG A 317 20.90 10.72 17.98
CA ARG A 317 19.50 10.42 18.22
C ARG A 317 19.35 8.94 18.54
N GLY A 318 18.34 8.59 19.31
CA GLY A 318 17.92 7.22 19.60
C GLY A 318 16.98 6.64 18.54
N GLY A 319 16.49 5.44 18.86
CA GLY A 319 15.54 4.69 18.02
C GLY A 319 16.03 4.47 16.58
N ASP A 320 15.08 4.50 15.65
CA ASP A 320 15.30 4.28 14.22
C ASP A 320 16.26 5.31 13.59
N ARG A 321 16.31 6.54 14.10
CA ARG A 321 17.19 7.60 13.59
C ARG A 321 18.67 7.27 13.82
N ALA A 322 19.01 6.64 14.95
CA ALA A 322 20.35 6.13 15.24
C ALA A 322 20.86 5.21 14.11
N GLU A 323 19.95 4.47 13.49
CA GLU A 323 20.24 3.47 12.47
C GLU A 323 20.01 3.97 11.03
N GLY A 324 19.65 5.25 10.86
CA GLY A 324 19.46 5.89 9.56
C GLY A 324 18.09 5.66 8.95
N ILE A 325 17.06 5.53 9.79
CA ILE A 325 15.69 5.24 9.38
C ILE A 325 14.79 6.40 9.84
N ASP A 326 14.07 7.05 8.93
CA ASP A 326 13.00 7.99 9.28
C ASP A 326 11.67 7.22 9.30
N ALA A 327 11.18 6.93 10.51
CA ALA A 327 9.95 6.19 10.71
C ALA A 327 8.79 7.14 10.98
N ARG A 328 7.68 6.96 10.27
CA ARG A 328 6.48 7.78 10.41
C ARG A 328 5.22 6.92 10.44
N PRO A 329 4.24 7.24 11.30
CA PRO A 329 2.94 6.61 11.21
C PRO A 329 2.18 7.08 9.96
N PHE A 330 1.26 6.23 9.48
CA PHE A 330 0.30 6.59 8.45
C PHE A 330 -1.07 5.97 8.76
N TYR A 331 -2.05 6.83 9.04
CA TYR A 331 -3.39 6.45 9.51
C TYR A 331 -4.51 7.00 8.60
N GLY A 332 -4.17 7.50 7.42
CA GLY A 332 -5.10 8.09 6.46
C GLY A 332 -5.31 9.60 6.64
N MET A 333 -5.86 10.23 5.61
CA MET A 333 -6.06 11.69 5.56
C MET A 333 -7.01 12.19 6.65
N GLU A 334 -8.13 11.51 6.89
CA GLU A 334 -9.10 11.92 7.91
C GLU A 334 -8.45 11.93 9.30
N PHE A 335 -7.74 10.85 9.67
CA PHE A 335 -7.01 10.79 10.93
C PHE A 335 -5.98 11.91 11.06
N LEU A 336 -5.17 12.13 10.02
CA LEU A 336 -4.18 13.20 9.97
C LEU A 336 -4.82 14.56 10.24
N LEU A 337 -5.97 14.86 9.63
CA LEU A 337 -6.61 16.17 9.78
C LEU A 337 -7.34 16.35 11.11
N LEU A 338 -7.88 15.27 11.70
CA LEU A 338 -8.66 15.32 12.94
C LEU A 338 -7.79 15.20 14.20
N ARG A 339 -6.79 14.30 14.19
CA ARG A 339 -6.07 13.84 15.39
C ARG A 339 -4.58 14.19 15.41
N GLN A 340 -3.96 14.50 14.27
CA GLN A 340 -2.50 14.66 14.21
C GLN A 340 -2.08 16.13 14.32
N HIS A 341 -1.29 16.41 15.35
CA HIS A 341 -0.79 17.74 15.68
C HIS A 341 0.67 17.87 15.22
N LYS A 342 0.93 18.88 14.37
CA LYS A 342 2.26 19.30 13.92
C LYS A 342 3.08 18.24 13.16
N GLU A 343 2.80 18.06 11.88
CA GLU A 343 3.78 17.43 10.98
C GLU A 343 5.03 18.29 10.74
N ASP A 344 4.95 19.59 11.03
CA ASP A 344 5.96 20.58 10.63
C ASP A 344 6.87 21.11 11.76
N LEU A 345 6.80 20.60 13.01
CA LEU A 345 7.53 21.21 14.13
C LEU A 345 8.57 20.39 14.89
N ARG A 346 8.86 19.14 14.52
CA ARG A 346 10.05 18.44 15.07
C ARG A 346 10.68 17.53 14.01
N ASP A 347 11.43 18.15 13.11
CA ASP A 347 12.48 17.44 12.36
C ASP A 347 13.64 17.00 13.29
N ASP A 348 13.64 17.39 14.58
CA ASP A 348 14.79 17.21 15.49
C ASP A 348 14.57 16.47 16.83
N ASP A 349 13.35 16.31 17.36
CA ASP A 349 13.18 15.83 18.75
C ASP A 349 12.17 14.68 18.87
N GLU A 350 12.61 13.46 18.61
CA GLU A 350 11.98 12.25 19.17
C GLU A 350 12.74 11.67 20.38
N ASP A 351 13.78 12.36 20.86
CA ASP A 351 14.67 11.80 21.90
C ASP A 351 14.97 12.72 23.09
N ALA A 352 14.25 13.83 23.22
CA ALA A 352 14.24 14.55 24.48
C ALA A 352 13.13 13.96 25.36
N GLY A 353 13.52 13.31 26.46
CA GLY A 353 12.68 13.14 27.66
C GLY A 353 12.35 14.50 28.29
N GLY A 354 11.71 15.37 27.52
CA GLY A 354 11.33 16.72 27.86
C GLY A 354 9.84 16.79 28.10
N GLU A 355 9.51 17.40 29.24
CA GLU A 355 8.20 17.72 29.77
C GLU A 355 7.12 17.94 28.71
N ALA A 356 5.92 17.40 29.00
CA ALA A 356 4.69 17.64 28.27
C ALA A 356 4.55 19.14 27.95
N ALA A 357 4.90 19.51 26.73
CA ALA A 357 4.62 20.84 26.22
C ALA A 357 3.10 21.00 26.24
N ASP A 358 2.64 22.04 26.95
CA ASP A 358 1.26 22.40 27.23
C ASP A 358 0.28 21.89 26.15
N ASP A 359 -0.45 20.85 26.56
CA ASP A 359 -1.36 20.03 25.77
C ASP A 359 -2.69 20.75 25.55
N THR A 360 -2.64 21.98 25.02
CA THR A 360 -3.84 22.60 24.44
C THR A 360 -4.05 22.07 23.03
N THR A 361 -4.24 20.74 22.93
CA THR A 361 -4.63 20.08 21.67
C THR A 361 -6.15 19.92 21.66
N ILE A 362 -6.79 20.46 20.63
CA ILE A 362 -8.23 20.26 20.41
C ILE A 362 -8.36 19.20 19.32
N ASP A 363 -8.68 17.99 19.75
CA ASP A 363 -9.22 16.96 18.88
C ASP A 363 -10.45 17.51 18.16
N MET A 364 -10.49 17.35 16.84
CA MET A 364 -11.61 17.80 16.04
C MET A 364 -12.40 16.58 15.58
N ASP A 365 -13.72 16.72 15.49
CA ASP A 365 -14.56 15.73 14.83
C ASP A 365 -14.98 16.21 13.46
N SER A 366 -15.22 15.27 12.56
CA SER A 366 -15.82 15.59 11.27
C SER A 366 -17.28 16.01 11.48
N ILE A 367 -17.73 16.97 10.68
CA ILE A 367 -19.09 17.48 10.70
C ILE A 367 -19.91 16.63 9.74
N HIS A 368 -20.90 15.88 10.24
CA HIS A 368 -21.90 15.26 9.37
C HIS A 368 -22.73 16.36 8.70
N VAL A 369 -22.68 16.40 7.37
CA VAL A 369 -23.41 17.40 6.57
C VAL A 369 -24.77 16.87 6.17
N GLY A 370 -24.86 15.58 5.84
CA GLY A 370 -26.12 14.94 5.53
C GLY A 370 -25.97 13.60 4.80
N ASP A 371 -27.08 12.90 4.72
CA ASP A 371 -27.20 11.64 3.99
C ASP A 371 -28.20 11.78 2.85
N PHE A 372 -27.86 11.15 1.72
CA PHE A 372 -28.77 10.95 0.61
C PHE A 372 -28.96 9.45 0.41
N SER A 373 -30.22 9.00 0.34
CA SER A 373 -30.55 7.60 0.10
C SER A 373 -31.55 7.49 -1.05
N ASN A 374 -31.25 6.61 -1.99
CA ASN A 374 -32.12 6.30 -3.12
C ASN A 374 -32.03 4.79 -3.42
N PRO A 375 -33.14 4.09 -3.74
CA PRO A 375 -33.11 2.64 -3.96
C PRO A 375 -32.15 2.17 -5.07
N ASP A 376 -31.99 2.95 -6.14
CA ASP A 376 -31.16 2.59 -7.29
C ASP A 376 -29.69 2.93 -7.04
N ILE A 377 -29.43 4.05 -6.36
CA ILE A 377 -28.07 4.55 -6.09
C ILE A 377 -27.46 3.95 -4.82
N GLY A 378 -28.28 3.69 -3.81
CA GLY A 378 -27.86 3.34 -2.46
C GLY A 378 -27.76 4.57 -1.55
N ARG A 379 -26.89 4.51 -0.54
CA ARG A 379 -26.65 5.61 0.41
C ARG A 379 -25.33 6.30 0.12
N VAL A 380 -25.38 7.64 0.11
CA VAL A 380 -24.22 8.54 0.04
C VAL A 380 -24.24 9.43 1.28
N SER A 381 -23.11 9.54 1.96
CA SER A 381 -22.93 10.37 3.15
C SER A 381 -21.92 11.46 2.90
N VAL A 382 -22.20 12.69 3.35
CA VAL A 382 -21.30 13.83 3.17
C VAL A 382 -20.81 14.32 4.53
N TYR A 383 -19.49 14.47 4.64
CA TYR A 383 -18.82 14.95 5.84
C TYR A 383 -17.93 16.15 5.50
N GLY A 384 -17.84 17.09 6.42
CA GLY A 384 -16.94 18.24 6.35
C GLY A 384 -15.89 18.16 7.44
N ILE A 385 -14.61 18.28 7.08
CA ILE A 385 -13.51 18.43 8.03
C ILE A 385 -13.09 19.90 8.02
N PRO A 386 -13.31 20.66 9.11
CA PRO A 386 -12.80 22.02 9.23
C PRO A 386 -11.28 22.02 9.16
N LEU A 387 -10.72 22.95 8.40
CA LEU A 387 -9.28 23.11 8.30
C LEU A 387 -8.77 24.12 9.31
N ARG A 388 -7.63 23.78 9.92
CA ARG A 388 -6.82 24.72 10.70
C ARG A 388 -6.30 25.86 9.82
N PRO A 389 -5.83 26.99 10.40
CA PRO A 389 -5.14 28.03 9.66
C PRO A 389 -4.05 27.48 8.72
N THR A 390 -3.88 28.10 7.56
CA THR A 390 -3.04 27.57 6.46
C THR A 390 -1.60 27.27 6.90
N ASP A 391 -1.02 28.08 7.77
CA ASP A 391 0.32 27.91 8.34
C ASP A 391 0.45 26.67 9.24
N GLN A 392 -0.66 26.11 9.71
CA GLN A 392 -0.73 24.90 10.53
C GLN A 392 -1.17 23.65 9.74
N GLN A 393 -1.44 23.80 8.44
CA GLN A 393 -1.86 22.69 7.59
C GLN A 393 -0.65 21.91 7.06
N PRO A 394 -0.79 20.58 6.90
CA PRO A 394 0.19 19.74 6.21
C PRO A 394 0.62 20.34 4.85
N GLU A 395 1.91 20.21 4.53
CA GLU A 395 2.51 20.76 3.30
C GLU A 395 1.75 20.34 2.02
N TRP A 396 1.33 19.07 1.93
CA TRP A 396 0.58 18.55 0.79
C TRP A 396 -0.76 19.24 0.59
N LEU A 397 -1.46 19.53 1.70
CA LEU A 397 -2.78 20.14 1.67
C LEU A 397 -2.71 21.60 1.18
N ARG A 398 -1.61 22.29 1.53
CA ARG A 398 -1.32 23.65 1.04
C ARG A 398 -1.03 23.68 -0.46
N LYS A 399 -0.42 22.60 -1.00
CA LYS A 399 -0.07 22.49 -2.42
C LYS A 399 -1.22 21.99 -3.30
N THR A 400 -2.17 21.25 -2.72
CA THR A 400 -3.25 20.62 -3.49
C THR A 400 -4.42 21.56 -3.73
N ASN A 401 -4.90 21.58 -4.97
CA ASN A 401 -6.13 22.29 -5.34
C ASN A 401 -7.39 21.48 -5.01
N ASN A 402 -7.24 20.20 -4.66
CA ASN A 402 -8.34 19.31 -4.34
C ASN A 402 -8.90 19.64 -2.95
N LYS A 403 -10.22 19.68 -2.83
CA LYS A 403 -10.94 20.00 -1.58
C LYS A 403 -12.18 19.13 -1.35
N VAL A 404 -12.62 18.38 -2.35
CA VAL A 404 -13.70 17.39 -2.23
C VAL A 404 -13.15 16.05 -2.67
N PHE A 405 -13.32 15.02 -1.84
CA PHE A 405 -12.82 13.67 -2.08
C PHE A 405 -13.99 12.71 -2.06
N HIS A 406 -14.25 12.05 -3.19
CA HIS A 406 -15.24 11.01 -3.30
C HIS A 406 -14.56 9.67 -3.02
N ALA A 407 -15.03 8.96 -2.00
CA ALA A 407 -14.34 7.79 -1.48
C ALA A 407 -15.26 6.56 -1.40
N VAL A 408 -14.70 5.41 -1.76
CA VAL A 408 -15.31 4.09 -1.58
C VAL A 408 -14.39 3.29 -0.67
N ASN A 409 -14.91 2.85 0.48
CA ASN A 409 -14.16 2.16 1.53
C ASN A 409 -12.86 2.90 1.89
N GLY A 410 -12.92 4.23 2.04
CA GLY A 410 -11.78 5.08 2.34
C GLY A 410 -10.83 5.37 1.16
N GLN A 411 -10.91 4.65 0.03
CA GLN A 411 -10.11 4.94 -1.16
C GLN A 411 -10.74 6.04 -2.00
N VAL A 412 -9.94 7.03 -2.41
CA VAL A 412 -10.39 8.14 -3.25
C VAL A 412 -10.57 7.67 -4.70
N GLN A 413 -11.81 7.73 -5.19
CA GLN A 413 -12.14 7.44 -6.59
C GLN A 413 -12.07 8.69 -7.47
N PHE A 414 -12.51 9.83 -6.93
CA PHE A 414 -12.56 11.10 -7.65
C PHE A 414 -12.34 12.29 -6.74
N LYS A 415 -11.83 13.39 -7.31
CA LYS A 415 -11.45 14.60 -6.60
C LYS A 415 -12.06 15.81 -7.28
N GLN A 416 -12.61 16.74 -6.52
CA GLN A 416 -13.00 18.05 -7.03
C GLN A 416 -12.18 19.15 -6.38
N THR A 417 -12.00 20.23 -7.14
CA THR A 417 -11.12 21.34 -6.77
C THR A 417 -11.80 22.33 -5.84
N ARG A 418 -11.02 23.24 -5.24
CA ARG A 418 -11.57 24.42 -4.55
C ARG A 418 -12.52 25.24 -5.43
N GLY A 419 -12.31 25.20 -6.76
CA GLY A 419 -13.16 25.84 -7.75
C GLY A 419 -14.58 25.35 -7.63
N PHE A 420 -14.78 24.03 -7.60
CA PHE A 420 -16.10 23.40 -7.46
C PHE A 420 -16.86 23.92 -6.24
N LEU A 421 -16.22 23.99 -5.07
CA LEU A 421 -16.84 24.55 -3.86
C LEU A 421 -17.25 26.01 -4.07
N SER A 422 -16.39 26.81 -4.67
CA SER A 422 -16.62 28.25 -4.83
C SER A 422 -17.64 28.62 -5.92
N THR A 423 -17.63 27.90 -7.05
CA THR A 423 -18.42 28.24 -8.25
C THR A 423 -19.66 27.37 -8.38
N THR A 424 -19.51 26.05 -8.25
CA THR A 424 -20.60 25.09 -8.42
C THR A 424 -21.47 25.01 -7.17
N CYS A 425 -20.87 24.81 -6.00
CA CYS A 425 -21.62 24.81 -4.74
C CYS A 425 -21.97 26.21 -4.23
N LYS A 426 -21.40 27.27 -4.82
CA LYS A 426 -21.58 28.67 -4.40
C LYS A 426 -21.20 28.94 -2.93
N LEU A 427 -20.13 28.27 -2.46
CA LEU A 427 -19.58 28.40 -1.10
C LEU A 427 -18.17 29.03 -1.10
N PRO A 428 -17.97 30.24 -1.66
CA PRO A 428 -16.64 30.84 -1.81
C PRO A 428 -15.93 31.13 -0.48
N ALA A 429 -16.68 31.34 0.60
CA ALA A 429 -16.14 31.60 1.95
C ALA A 429 -15.57 30.34 2.63
N LEU A 430 -15.92 29.15 2.13
CA LEU A 430 -15.55 27.86 2.73
C LEU A 430 -14.46 27.11 1.95
N LYS A 431 -14.22 27.47 0.69
CA LYS A 431 -13.34 26.73 -0.25
C LYS A 431 -11.91 26.47 0.25
N ASP A 432 -11.38 27.30 1.15
CA ASP A 432 -10.03 27.19 1.72
C ASP A 432 -10.05 26.85 3.23
N ARG A 433 -11.23 26.53 3.79
CA ARG A 433 -11.46 26.30 5.22
C ARG A 433 -12.05 24.93 5.55
N LEU A 434 -12.32 24.10 4.54
CA LEU A 434 -12.84 22.77 4.77
C LEU A 434 -12.35 21.78 3.72
N ILE A 435 -12.35 20.51 4.10
CA ILE A 435 -12.31 19.35 3.22
C ILE A 435 -13.68 18.70 3.24
N VAL A 436 -14.20 18.34 2.08
CA VAL A 436 -15.43 17.54 1.97
C VAL A 436 -15.05 16.11 1.65
N ILE A 437 -15.59 15.17 2.42
CA ILE A 437 -15.56 13.75 2.11
C ILE A 437 -16.97 13.36 1.67
N VAL A 438 -17.08 12.79 0.48
CA VAL A 438 -18.30 12.17 -0.03
C VAL A 438 -18.09 10.67 0.03
N ASP A 439 -18.65 10.04 1.06
CA ASP A 439 -18.59 8.59 1.27
C ASP A 439 -19.67 7.89 0.45
N THR A 440 -19.22 7.09 -0.51
CA THR A 440 -20.04 6.31 -1.43
C THR A 440 -19.92 4.81 -1.21
N SER A 441 -19.40 4.39 -0.05
CA SER A 441 -19.18 2.96 0.29
C SER A 441 -20.46 2.14 0.33
N ASN A 442 -21.62 2.78 0.57
CA ASN A 442 -22.93 2.14 0.66
C ASN A 442 -23.79 2.33 -0.61
N MET A 443 -23.16 2.62 -1.75
CA MET A 443 -23.83 2.60 -3.04
C MET A 443 -24.18 1.18 -3.48
N THR A 444 -25.21 1.03 -4.32
CA THR A 444 -25.52 -0.26 -4.96
C THR A 444 -24.39 -0.66 -5.90
N PHE A 445 -24.27 -1.97 -6.15
CA PHE A 445 -23.28 -2.49 -7.10
C PHE A 445 -23.46 -1.92 -8.53
N GLY A 446 -24.72 -1.73 -8.95
CA GLY A 446 -25.06 -1.14 -10.25
C GLY A 446 -24.55 0.29 -10.36
N ALA A 447 -24.94 1.16 -9.42
CA ALA A 447 -24.55 2.57 -9.42
C ALA A 447 -23.03 2.75 -9.24
N HIS A 448 -22.38 1.92 -8.41
CA HIS A 448 -20.93 1.93 -8.27
C HIS A 448 -20.24 1.65 -9.61
N ASN A 449 -20.68 0.63 -10.35
CA ASN A 449 -20.08 0.31 -11.65
C ASN A 449 -20.30 1.43 -12.67
N GLU A 450 -21.51 1.99 -12.73
CA GLU A 450 -21.82 3.08 -13.66
C GLU A 450 -20.97 4.33 -13.40
N ILE A 451 -20.85 4.75 -12.13
CA ILE A 451 -20.18 5.99 -11.77
C ILE A 451 -18.65 5.86 -11.74
N TRP A 452 -18.11 4.76 -11.20
CA TRP A 452 -16.66 4.64 -10.94
C TRP A 452 -15.91 3.77 -11.94
N LYS A 453 -16.60 2.95 -12.74
CA LYS A 453 -15.96 2.19 -13.83
C LYS A 453 -16.16 2.79 -15.22
N GLY A 454 -17.14 3.69 -15.40
CA GLY A 454 -17.47 4.31 -16.69
C GLY A 454 -16.32 5.10 -17.34
N ASP A 455 -15.39 5.66 -16.55
CA ASP A 455 -14.23 6.43 -17.04
C ASP A 455 -13.08 5.54 -17.56
N ARG A 456 -13.34 4.28 -17.93
CA ARG A 456 -12.31 3.30 -18.35
C ARG A 456 -12.57 2.66 -19.72
N GLU A 457 -13.48 3.22 -20.52
CA GLU A 457 -13.55 2.97 -21.97
C GLU A 457 -12.78 4.02 -22.77
#